data_AF-A0A508TP92-F1
#
_entry.id   AF-A0A508TP92-F1
#
_cell.length_a   1.000
_cell.length_b   1.000
_cell.length_c   1.000
_cell.angle_alpha   90.00
_cell.angle_beta   90.00
_cell.angle_gamma   90.00
#
_symmetry.space_group_name_H-M   'P 1'
#
loop_
_entity.id
_entity.type
_entity.pdbx_description
1 polymer ?
#
loop_
_entity_poly.entity_id
_entity_poly.type
_entity_poly.pdbx_seq_one_letter_code
_entity_poly.pdbx_strand_id
1 'polypeptide(L)'
;MTDDEPTDEISELEARIEELAESAERSRRIIVGSKVAIAGGFALLLITLLGLFGAGQSAALGSIALILGGIVSYGSNVSTLRQTEAAIGEAEAQRSELIGRIGLRLVHDAPLKLM
;
A
#
# COMPACT_ATOMS: atom_id res chain seq x y z
N MET A 1 -13.28 36.74 1.82
CA MET A 1 -13.32 35.28 2.09
C MET A 1 -12.32 34.64 1.15
N THR A 2 -11.02 34.93 1.31
CA THR A 2 -10.03 34.66 0.24
C THR A 2 -8.73 34.05 0.77
N ASP A 3 -8.68 33.70 2.06
CA ASP A 3 -7.54 33.00 2.68
C ASP A 3 -7.77 31.48 2.83
N ASP A 4 -9.00 30.99 2.63
CA ASP A 4 -9.35 29.57 2.78
C ASP A 4 -9.06 28.72 1.52
N GLU A 5 -9.16 29.27 0.31
CA GLU A 5 -9.02 28.50 -0.95
C GLU A 5 -7.74 27.63 -1.03
N PRO A 6 -6.51 28.16 -0.77
CA PRO A 6 -5.32 27.32 -0.84
C PRO A 6 -5.25 26.31 0.32
N THR A 7 -5.88 26.61 1.46
CA THR A 7 -5.92 25.72 2.63
C THR A 7 -6.90 24.57 2.42
N ASP A 8 -8.04 24.86 1.77
CA ASP A 8 -9.03 23.87 1.37
C ASP A 8 -8.46 22.93 0.31
N GLU A 9 -7.79 23.44 -0.73
CA GLU A 9 -7.09 22.62 -1.74
C GLU A 9 -6.02 21.70 -1.11
N ILE A 10 -5.25 22.21 -0.14
CA ILE A 10 -4.28 21.39 0.61
C ILE A 10 -5.00 20.31 1.41
N SER A 11 -6.10 20.64 2.08
CA SER A 11 -6.87 19.69 2.89
C SER A 11 -7.48 18.56 2.04
N GLU A 12 -7.95 18.87 0.83
CA GLU A 12 -8.41 17.87 -0.13
C GLU A 12 -7.28 16.95 -0.59
N LEU A 13 -6.09 17.51 -0.87
CA LEU A 13 -4.91 16.72 -1.21
C LEU A 13 -4.47 15.80 -0.06
N GLU A 14 -4.50 16.27 1.18
CA GLU A 14 -4.19 15.46 2.35
C GLU A 14 -5.18 14.31 2.53
N ALA A 15 -6.49 14.57 2.39
CA ALA A 15 -7.51 13.53 2.43
C ALA A 15 -7.30 12.46 1.35
N ARG A 16 -6.95 12.90 0.12
CA ARG A 16 -6.65 11.99 -0.99
C ARG A 16 -5.39 11.17 -0.74
N ILE A 17 -4.34 11.77 -0.18
CA ILE A 17 -3.10 11.05 0.17
C ILE A 17 -3.39 9.96 1.21
N GLU A 18 -4.20 10.26 2.23
CA GLU A 18 -4.59 9.31 3.25
C GLU A 18 -5.37 8.12 2.66
N GLU A 19 -6.34 8.38 1.78
CA GLU A 19 -7.10 7.33 1.09
C GLU A 19 -6.19 6.44 0.22
N LEU A 20 -5.26 7.05 -0.53
CA LEU A 20 -4.29 6.33 -1.33
C LEU A 20 -3.34 5.49 -0.45
N ALA A 21 -2.90 6.03 0.69
CA ALA A 21 -2.04 5.33 1.65
C ALA A 21 -2.75 4.10 2.24
N GLU A 22 -4.03 4.21 2.59
CA GLU A 22 -4.83 3.07 3.04
C GLU A 22 -4.91 1.98 1.95
N SER A 23 -5.13 2.38 0.69
CA SER A 23 -5.17 1.44 -0.43
C SER A 23 -3.82 0.73 -0.66
N ALA A 24 -2.71 1.46 -0.54
CA ALA A 24 -1.35 0.93 -0.64
C ALA A 24 -1.06 -0.09 0.48
N GLU A 25 -1.46 0.23 1.71
CA GLU A 25 -1.31 -0.65 2.86
C GLU A 25 -2.12 -1.94 2.68
N ARG A 26 -3.33 -1.85 2.13
CA ARG A 26 -4.13 -3.03 1.79
C ARG A 26 -3.44 -3.91 0.76
N SER A 27 -2.88 -3.34 -0.30
CA SER A 27 -2.12 -4.11 -1.30
C SER A 27 -0.89 -4.78 -0.70
N ARG A 28 -0.16 -4.13 0.22
CA ARG A 28 0.98 -4.72 0.95
C ARG A 28 0.55 -5.94 1.76
N ARG A 29 -0.58 -5.87 2.47
CA ARG A 29 -1.11 -7.02 3.24
C ARG A 29 -1.47 -8.18 2.33
N ILE A 30 -2.14 -7.91 1.20
CA ILE A 30 -2.50 -8.96 0.23
C ILE A 30 -1.24 -9.59 -0.38
N ILE A 31 -0.23 -8.80 -0.72
CA ILE A 31 1.07 -9.29 -1.21
C ILE A 31 1.69 -10.30 -0.24
N VAL A 32 1.72 -10.00 1.05
CA VAL A 32 2.24 -10.91 2.06
C VAL A 32 1.40 -12.20 2.12
N GLY A 33 0.07 -12.08 2.13
CA GLY A 33 -0.84 -13.23 2.08
C GLY A 33 -0.63 -14.10 0.83
N SER A 34 -0.43 -13.48 -0.33
CA SER A 34 -0.14 -14.20 -1.58
C SER A 34 1.17 -14.98 -1.52
N LYS A 35 2.23 -14.42 -0.91
CA LYS A 35 3.50 -15.16 -0.71
C LYS A 35 3.31 -16.39 0.18
N VAL A 36 2.58 -16.22 1.29
CA VAL A 36 2.25 -17.34 2.20
C VAL A 36 1.46 -18.40 1.47
N ALA A 37 0.47 -18.01 0.66
CA ALA A 37 -0.29 -18.92 -0.17
C ALA A 37 0.64 -19.69 -1.11
N ILE A 38 1.45 -19.01 -1.93
CA ILE A 38 2.38 -19.67 -2.86
C ILE A 38 3.28 -20.69 -2.14
N ALA A 39 3.91 -20.28 -1.04
CA ALA A 39 4.79 -21.16 -0.26
C ALA A 39 4.03 -22.37 0.32
N GLY A 40 2.83 -22.14 0.88
CA GLY A 40 1.97 -23.19 1.42
C GLY A 40 1.50 -24.16 0.32
N GLY A 41 1.19 -23.66 -0.87
CA GLY A 41 0.81 -24.46 -2.03
C GLY A 41 1.97 -25.35 -2.49
N PHE A 42 3.18 -24.82 -2.60
CA PHE A 42 4.36 -25.64 -2.90
C PHE A 42 4.63 -26.71 -1.84
N ALA A 43 4.55 -26.35 -0.56
CA ALA A 43 4.73 -27.29 0.53
C ALA A 43 3.69 -28.42 0.48
N LEU A 44 2.41 -28.07 0.28
CA LEU A 44 1.32 -29.03 0.14
C LEU A 44 1.53 -29.95 -1.07
N LEU A 45 1.93 -29.38 -2.22
CA LEU A 45 2.21 -30.16 -3.43
C LEU A 45 3.32 -31.19 -3.18
N LEU A 46 4.43 -30.79 -2.56
CA LEU A 46 5.53 -31.70 -2.22
C LEU A 46 5.08 -32.82 -1.28
N ILE A 47 4.30 -32.47 -0.25
CA ILE A 47 3.70 -33.44 0.68
C ILE A 47 2.83 -34.45 -0.07
N THR A 48 2.01 -33.99 -1.03
CA THR A 48 1.15 -34.88 -1.83
C THR A 48 1.96 -35.81 -2.74
N LEU A 49 3.01 -35.29 -3.38
CA LEU A 49 3.88 -36.05 -4.28
C LEU A 49 4.68 -37.13 -3.54
N LEU A 50 5.11 -36.84 -2.31
CA LEU A 50 5.83 -37.79 -1.46
C LEU A 50 4.90 -38.79 -0.76
N GLY A 51 3.58 -38.63 -0.90
CA GLY A 51 2.59 -39.54 -0.32
C GLY A 51 2.47 -39.47 1.21
N LEU A 52 2.99 -38.41 1.84
CA LEU A 52 3.17 -38.34 3.31
C LEU A 52 1.87 -38.46 4.12
N PHE A 53 0.70 -38.19 3.53
CA PHE A 53 -0.61 -38.27 4.20
C PHE A 53 -1.68 -39.02 3.41
N GLY A 54 -1.31 -39.78 2.37
CA GLY A 54 -2.31 -40.36 1.44
C GLY A 54 -3.15 -39.30 0.73
N ALA A 55 -2.57 -38.09 0.55
CA ALA A 55 -3.25 -36.95 -0.04
C ALA A 55 -3.66 -37.26 -1.49
N GLY A 56 -4.96 -37.23 -1.76
CA GLY A 56 -5.52 -37.59 -3.06
C GLY A 56 -5.34 -36.52 -4.13
N GLN A 57 -5.84 -36.82 -5.33
CA GLN A 57 -5.80 -35.95 -6.50
C GLN A 57 -6.39 -34.55 -6.26
N SER A 58 -7.39 -34.44 -5.37
CA SER A 58 -7.98 -33.17 -4.95
C SER A 58 -6.99 -32.25 -4.22
N ALA A 59 -6.10 -32.81 -3.39
CA ALA A 59 -5.09 -32.02 -2.67
C ALA A 59 -4.01 -31.50 -3.62
N ALA A 60 -3.61 -32.31 -4.61
CA ALA A 60 -2.71 -31.86 -5.68
C ALA A 60 -3.33 -30.72 -6.50
N LEU A 61 -4.59 -30.86 -6.94
CA LEU A 61 -5.30 -29.79 -7.65
C LEU A 61 -5.47 -28.52 -6.79
N GLY A 62 -5.82 -28.69 -5.51
CA GLY A 62 -5.93 -27.58 -4.56
C GLY A 62 -4.61 -26.84 -4.39
N SER A 63 -3.49 -27.55 -4.31
CA SER A 63 -2.16 -26.94 -4.20
C SER A 63 -1.80 -26.11 -5.43
N ILE A 64 -2.10 -26.60 -6.64
CA ILE A 64 -1.87 -25.88 -7.90
C ILE A 64 -2.75 -24.64 -7.96
N ALA A 65 -4.04 -24.77 -7.64
CA ALA A 65 -4.97 -23.64 -7.60
C ALA A 65 -4.51 -22.56 -6.63
N LEU A 66 -3.98 -22.95 -5.48
CA LEU A 66 -3.48 -22.06 -4.44
C LEU A 66 -2.19 -21.34 -4.88
N ILE A 67 -1.27 -22.03 -5.56
CA ILE A 67 -0.07 -21.42 -6.16
C ILE A 67 -0.47 -20.42 -7.25
N LEU A 68 -1.30 -20.82 -8.21
CA LEU A 68 -1.71 -19.96 -9.33
C LEU A 68 -2.49 -18.74 -8.83
N GLY A 69 -3.45 -18.94 -7.92
CA GLY A 69 -4.20 -17.86 -7.29
C GLY A 69 -3.27 -16.90 -6.54
N GLY A 70 -2.31 -17.42 -5.78
CA GLY A 70 -1.31 -16.62 -5.10
C GLY A 70 -0.44 -15.80 -6.06
N ILE A 71 0.04 -16.38 -7.17
CA ILE A 71 0.86 -15.66 -8.16
C ILE A 71 0.08 -14.52 -8.81
N VAL A 72 -1.15 -14.78 -9.25
CA VAL A 72 -2.01 -13.78 -9.88
C VAL A 72 -2.33 -12.65 -8.91
N SER A 73 -2.75 -12.98 -7.68
CA SER A 73 -3.02 -11.98 -6.64
C SER A 73 -1.77 -11.16 -6.29
N TYR A 74 -0.60 -11.79 -6.18
CA TYR A 74 0.66 -11.08 -5.93
C TYR A 74 0.96 -10.06 -7.04
N GLY A 75 0.91 -10.48 -8.30
CA GLY A 75 1.21 -9.63 -9.45
C GLY A 75 0.30 -8.40 -9.53
N SER A 76 -1.02 -8.60 -9.42
CA SER A 76 -1.99 -7.49 -9.48
C SER A 76 -1.78 -6.51 -8.33
N ASN A 77 -1.57 -6.98 -7.10
CA ASN A 77 -1.38 -6.10 -5.96
C ASN A 77 -0.03 -5.36 -5.97
N VAL A 78 1.03 -5.94 -6.53
CA VAL A 78 2.31 -5.22 -6.74
C VAL A 78 2.13 -4.09 -7.75
N SER A 79 1.38 -4.33 -8.82
CA SER A 79 1.08 -3.29 -9.81
C SER A 79 0.26 -2.17 -9.19
N THR A 80 -0.82 -2.51 -8.46
CA THR A 80 -1.65 -1.53 -7.74
C THR A 80 -0.82 -0.72 -6.74
N LEU A 81 0.02 -1.38 -5.94
CA LEU A 81 0.87 -0.69 -4.95
C LEU A 81 1.78 0.34 -5.62
N ARG A 82 2.41 0.02 -6.75
CA ARG A 82 3.27 0.97 -7.48
C ARG A 82 2.47 2.15 -8.04
N GLN A 83 1.27 1.89 -8.55
CA GLN A 83 0.41 2.95 -9.07
C GLN A 83 -0.07 3.88 -7.96
N THR A 84 -0.44 3.34 -6.79
CA THR A 84 -0.88 4.15 -5.66
C THR A 84 0.27 4.92 -5.03
N GLU A 85 1.46 4.34 -4.91
CA GLU A 85 2.67 5.05 -4.46
C GLU A 85 3.06 6.19 -5.41
N ALA A 86 2.94 5.98 -6.73
CA ALA A 86 3.17 7.05 -7.70
C ALA A 86 2.14 8.18 -7.55
N ALA A 87 0.86 7.84 -7.39
CA ALA A 87 -0.21 8.81 -7.20
C ALA A 87 -0.06 9.61 -5.88
N ILE A 88 0.42 8.97 -4.81
CA ILE A 88 0.78 9.65 -3.56
C ILE A 88 1.87 10.68 -3.82
N GLY A 89 2.95 10.28 -4.50
CA GLY A 89 4.05 11.18 -4.82
C GLY A 89 3.62 12.39 -5.67
N GLU A 90 2.72 12.19 -6.64
CA GLU A 90 2.13 13.28 -7.43
C GLU A 90 1.30 14.24 -6.57
N ALA A 91 0.48 13.72 -5.66
CA ALA A 91 -0.33 14.53 -4.75
C ALA A 91 0.54 15.30 -3.73
N GLU A 92 1.60 14.67 -3.20
CA GLU A 92 2.56 15.32 -2.31
C GLU A 92 3.32 16.45 -3.03
N ALA A 93 3.71 16.25 -4.29
CA ALA A 93 4.34 17.28 -5.09
C ALA A 93 3.41 18.49 -5.30
N GLN A 94 2.15 18.26 -5.64
CA GLN A 94 1.13 19.32 -5.77
C GLN A 94 0.92 20.06 -4.44
N ARG A 95 0.83 19.33 -3.33
CA ARG A 95 0.71 19.93 -1.99
C ARG A 95 1.91 20.81 -1.67
N SER A 96 3.12 20.33 -1.98
CA SER A 96 4.36 21.09 -1.76
C SER A 96 4.42 22.37 -2.60
N GLU A 97 3.97 22.32 -3.85
CA GLU A 97 3.86 23.49 -4.73
C GLU A 97 2.84 24.51 -4.20
N LEU A 98 1.67 24.06 -3.75
CA LEU A 98 0.66 24.92 -3.12
C LEU A 98 1.22 25.61 -1.87
N ILE A 99 1.83 24.85 -0.96
CA ILE A 99 2.46 25.41 0.25
C ILE A 99 3.56 26.41 -0.12
N GLY A 100 4.37 26.13 -1.14
CA GLY A 100 5.41 27.05 -1.60
C GLY A 100 4.88 28.37 -2.17
N ARG A 101 3.64 28.37 -2.69
CA ARG A 101 2.94 29.59 -3.15
C ARG A 101 2.31 30.38 -2.01
N ILE A 102 1.96 29.73 -0.91
CA ILE A 102 1.51 30.42 0.31
C ILE A 102 2.72 31.15 0.88
N GLY A 103 2.69 32.48 0.94
CA GLY A 103 3.79 33.31 1.42
C GLY A 103 4.04 33.16 2.93
N LEU A 104 4.55 32.00 3.35
CA LEU A 104 4.75 31.64 4.76
C LEU A 104 5.67 32.65 5.45
N ARG A 105 5.16 33.29 6.51
CA ARG A 105 5.93 34.22 7.34
C ARG A 105 6.74 33.43 8.37
N LEU A 106 8.06 33.54 8.31
CA LEU A 106 8.94 33.00 9.35
C LEU A 106 8.62 33.68 10.70
N VAL A 107 8.24 32.90 11.71
CA VAL A 107 8.02 33.37 13.08
C VAL A 107 9.18 32.87 13.93
N HIS A 108 9.96 33.77 14.51
CA HIS A 108 11.04 33.42 15.44
C HIS A 108 10.48 33.09 16.82
N ASP A 109 11.01 32.04 17.46
CA ASP A 109 10.68 31.71 18.84
C ASP A 109 11.05 32.88 19.77
N ALA A 110 10.14 33.23 20.69
CA ALA A 110 10.41 34.23 21.70
C ALA A 110 11.47 33.71 22.69
N PRO A 111 12.44 34.54 23.11
CA PRO A 111 13.42 34.12 24.10
C PRO A 111 12.70 33.68 25.37
N LEU A 112 12.91 32.42 25.75
CA LEU A 112 12.36 31.84 26.97
C LEU A 112 12.80 32.71 28.15
N LYS A 113 11.85 33.43 28.77
CA LYS A 113 12.10 34.14 30.02
C LYS A 113 12.38 33.08 31.09
N LEU A 114 13.66 32.78 31.32
CA LEU A 114 14.08 32.20 32.59
C LEU A 114 13.86 33.27 33.67
N MET A 115 12.84 33.07 34.49
CA MET A 115 12.72 33.69 35.81
C MET A 115 13.18 32.69 36.86
#